data_AF-A0A0N4X492-F1
#
_entry.id   AF-A0A0N4X492-F1
#
_cell.length_a   1.000
_cell.length_b   1.000
_cell.length_c   1.000
_cell.angle_alpha   90.00
_cell.angle_beta   90.00
_cell.angle_gamma   90.00
#
_symmetry.space_group_name_H-M   'P 1'
#
loop_
_entity.id
_entity.type
_entity.pdbx_description
1 polymer ?
#
loop_
_entity_poly.entity_id
_entity_poly.type
_entity_poly.pdbx_seq_one_letter_code
_entity_poly.pdbx_strand_id
1 'polypeptide(L)' 'MMSASQTGAQHLAEGGQVVTAWIPVIEKNVENWELMVEILTMLDESIKRQAAAGQFYSAAGTKVQNG' A
#
# COMPACT_ATOMS: atom_id res chain seq x y z
N MET A 1 -0.56 -7.04 -26.71
CA MET A 1 -0.60 -7.71 -25.39
C MET A 1 0.11 -6.79 -24.42
N MET A 2 -0.62 -5.98 -23.65
CA MET A 2 0.00 -5.04 -22.70
C MET A 2 0.44 -5.84 -21.47
N SER A 3 1.73 -5.75 -21.16
CA SER A 3 2.36 -6.34 -19.98
C SER A 3 1.85 -5.62 -18.72
N ALA A 4 1.36 -6.39 -17.75
CA ALA A 4 0.78 -5.88 -16.50
C ALA A 4 1.75 -5.07 -15.62
N SER A 5 3.03 -4.99 -15.97
CA SER A 5 4.05 -4.18 -15.28
C SER A 5 4.02 -2.69 -15.66
N GLN A 6 3.27 -2.30 -16.69
CA GLN A 6 3.22 -0.91 -17.19
C GLN A 6 2.04 -0.09 -16.65
N THR A 7 0.99 -0.73 -16.12
CA THR A 7 -0.28 -0.04 -15.84
C THR A 7 -0.24 0.88 -14.62
N GLY A 8 0.46 0.51 -13.54
CA GLY A 8 0.50 1.32 -12.32
C GLY A 8 1.32 2.60 -12.45
N ALA A 9 2.54 2.50 -12.99
CA ALA A 9 3.39 3.66 -13.22
C ALA A 9 2.81 4.60 -14.29
N GLN A 10 2.21 4.03 -15.35
CA GLN A 10 1.51 4.81 -16.36
C GLN A 10 0.27 5.49 -15.77
N HIS A 11 -0.51 4.81 -14.93
CA HIS A 11 -1.66 5.41 -14.25
C HIS A 11 -1.28 6.59 -13.37
N LEU A 12 -0.17 6.50 -12.62
CA LEU A 12 0.37 7.62 -11.86
C LEU A 12 0.84 8.77 -12.77
N ALA A 13 1.52 8.46 -13.88
CA ALA A 13 1.97 9.46 -14.85
C ALA A 13 0.80 10.21 -15.51
N GLU A 14 -0.36 9.57 -15.64
CA GLU A 14 -1.61 10.15 -16.16
C GLU A 14 -2.40 10.95 -15.12
N GLY A 15 -1.87 11.14 -13.90
CA GLY A 15 -2.55 11.88 -12.84
C GLY A 15 -3.44 11.01 -11.93
N GLY A 16 -3.41 9.69 -12.09
CA GLY A 16 -4.16 8.74 -11.28
C GLY A 16 -3.78 8.73 -9.80
N GLN A 17 -4.59 8.07 -8.98
CA GLN A 17 -4.40 7.98 -7.54
C GLN A 17 -4.20 6.54 -7.10
N VAL A 18 -3.40 6.34 -6.06
CA VAL A 18 -3.16 5.04 -5.43
C VAL A 18 -3.56 5.13 -3.97
N VAL A 19 -4.39 4.17 -3.56
CA VAL A 19 -4.76 3.95 -2.16
C VAL A 19 -4.21 2.59 -1.75
N THR A 20 -3.38 2.54 -0.71
CA THR A 20 -2.91 1.28 -0.15
C THR A 20 -3.71 0.91 1.09
N ALA A 21 -4.08 -0.36 1.20
CA ALA A 21 -4.80 -0.91 2.35
C ALA A 21 -4.16 -2.24 2.73
N TRP A 22 -3.93 -2.40 4.02
CA TRP A 22 -3.20 -3.53 4.57
C TRP A 22 -4.19 -4.52 5.15
N ILE A 23 -3.77 -5.79 5.22
CA ILE A 23 -4.59 -6.83 5.84
C ILE A 23 -4.86 -6.40 7.29
N PRO A 24 -6.13 -6.42 7.76
CA PRO A 24 -6.45 -6.10 9.15
C PRO A 24 -5.67 -6.98 10.12
N VAL A 25 -5.19 -6.39 11.22
CA VAL A 25 -4.54 -7.13 12.29
C VAL A 25 -5.60 -7.75 13.18
N ILE A 26 -5.61 -9.07 13.28
CA ILE A 26 -6.46 -9.87 14.16
C ILE A 26 -5.58 -10.85 14.94
N GLU A 27 -6.09 -11.41 16.03
CA GLU A 27 -5.34 -12.37 16.86
C GLU A 27 -4.73 -13.52 16.05
N LYS A 28 -5.44 -13.99 15.03
CA LYS A 28 -5.02 -15.12 14.20
C LYS A 28 -3.88 -14.81 13.22
N ASN A 29 -3.58 -13.53 12.95
CA ASN A 29 -2.58 -13.14 11.96
C ASN A 29 -1.53 -12.16 12.49
N VAL A 30 -1.54 -11.84 13.78
CA VAL A 30 -0.65 -10.83 14.38
C VAL A 30 0.83 -11.17 14.18
N GLU A 31 1.25 -12.42 14.41
CA GLU A 31 2.64 -12.84 14.24
C GLU A 31 3.11 -12.67 12.78
N ASN A 32 2.29 -13.13 11.83
CA ASN A 32 2.59 -12.97 10.41
C ASN A 32 2.57 -11.49 9.99
N TRP A 33 1.67 -10.69 10.56
CA TRP A 33 1.60 -9.26 10.28
C TRP A 33 2.85 -8.53 10.78
N GLU A 34 3.32 -8.84 11.99
CA GLU A 34 4.55 -8.27 12.55
C GLU A 34 5.77 -8.60 11.70
N LEU A 35 5.83 -9.79 11.09
CA LEU A 35 6.89 -10.17 10.16
C LEU A 35 6.81 -9.41 8.81
N MET A 36 5.61 -8.98 8.40
CA MET A 36 5.40 -8.31 7.11
C MET A 36 5.37 -6.78 7.23
N VAL A 37 5.18 -6.23 8.42
CA VAL A 37 4.89 -4.79 8.60
C VAL A 37 5.99 -3.91 8.02
N GLU A 38 7.24 -4.32 8.18
CA GLU A 38 8.40 -3.59 7.65
C GLU A 38 8.40 -3.60 6.12
N ILE A 39 8.19 -4.76 5.50
CA ILE A 39 8.17 -4.92 4.04
C ILE A 39 7.03 -4.10 3.42
N LEU A 40 5.85 -4.20 4.01
CA LEU A 40 4.68 -3.46 3.56
C LEU A 40 4.91 -1.93 3.74
N THR A 41 5.64 -1.50 4.78
CA THR A 41 5.96 -0.07 5.00
C THR A 41 6.91 0.43 3.93
N MET A 42 7.93 -0.39 3.60
CA MET A 42 8.86 -0.10 2.52
C MET A 42 8.15 -0.01 1.16
N LEU A 43 7.13 -0.84 0.94
CA LEU A 43 6.33 -0.80 -0.28
C LEU A 43 5.52 0.50 -0.37
N ASP A 44 4.83 0.90 0.71
CA ASP A 44 4.10 2.17 0.78
C ASP A 44 5.04 3.36 0.47
N GLU A 45 6.22 3.39 1.08
CA GLU A 45 7.21 4.44 0.84
C GLU A 45 7.77 4.42 -0.60
N SER A 46 7.95 3.24 -1.19
CA SER A 46 8.38 3.11 -2.60
C SER A 46 7.33 3.65 -3.58
N ILE A 47 6.05 3.35 -3.33
CA ILE A 47 4.93 3.85 -4.13
C ILE A 47 4.79 5.36 -3.95
N LYS A 48 4.86 5.85 -2.72
CA LYS A 48 4.79 7.29 -2.39
C LYS A 48 5.88 8.10 -3.09
N ARG A 49 7.10 7.57 -3.21
CA ARG A 49 8.21 8.25 -3.94
C ARG A 49 7.94 8.38 -5.44
N GLN A 50 7.12 7.52 -6.01
CA GLN A 50 6.75 7.54 -7.43
C GLN A 50 5.50 8.38 -7.70
N ALA A 51 4.67 8.61 -6.68
CA ALA A 51 3.46 9.42 -6.76
C ALA A 51 3.77 10.92 -6.57
N ALA A 52 3.11 11.80 -7.32
CA ALA A 52 3.14 13.23 -7.05
C ALA A 52 2.28 13.60 -5.83
N ALA A 53 2.39 14.84 -5.38
CA ALA A 53 1.59 15.35 -4.27
C ALA A 53 0.08 15.15 -4.52
N GLY A 54 -0.62 14.53 -3.56
CA GLY A 54 -2.06 14.27 -3.64
C GLY A 54 -2.46 13.02 -4.43
N GLN A 55 -1.50 12.23 -4.93
CA GLN A 55 -1.78 10.98 -5.64
C GLN A 55 -1.68 9.73 -4.75
N PHE A 56 -1.04 9.80 -3.58
CA PHE A 56 -0.87 8.65 -2.67
C PHE A 56 -1.64 8.86 -1.36
N TYR A 57 -2.42 7.85 -0.98
CA TYR A 57 -3.12 7.78 0.31
C TYR A 57 -2.91 6.39 0.93
N SER A 58 -2.50 6.34 2.19
CA SER A 58 -2.36 5.07 2.93
C SER A 58 -3.51 4.92 3.92
N ALA A 59 -4.28 3.84 3.79
CA ALA A 59 -5.27 3.42 4.78
C ALA A 59 -4.66 2.50 5.87
N ALA A 60 -3.36 2.21 5.76
CA ALA A 60 -2.59 1.31 6.64
C ALA A 60 -2.54 1.72 8.11
N GLY A 61 -2.80 3.00 8.41
CA GLY A 61 -2.83 3.51 9.78
C GLY A 61 -4.01 2.98 10.62
N THR A 62 -4.99 2.33 9.98
CA THR A 62 -6.20 1.83 10.65
C THR A 62 -5.92 0.49 11.32
N LYS A 63 -5.45 0.52 12.56
CA LYS A 63 -5.36 -0.66 13.43
C LYS A 63 -6.72 -0.87 14.11
N VAL A 64 -7.43 -1.94 13.76
CA VAL A 64 -8.54 -2.43 14.61
C VAL A 64 -7.91 -3.36 15.64
N GLN A 65 -7.53 -2.83 16.79
CA GLN A 65 -7.25 -3.65 17.98
C GLN A 65 -8.52 -3.72 18.81
N ASN A 66 -9.00 -4.94 19.07
CA ASN A 66 -10.24 -5.26 19.76
C ASN A 66 -11.49 -4.70 19.06
N GLY A 67 -12.11 -5.52 18.19
CA GLY A 67 -13.48 -5.27 17.75
C GLY A 67 -14.45 -5.23 18.93
#